data_AF-A0A3S7UZ75-F1
#
_entry.id   AF-A0A3S7UZ75-F1
#
_cell.length_a   1.000
_cell.length_b   1.000
_cell.length_c   1.000
_cell.angle_alpha   90.00
_cell.angle_beta   90.00
_cell.angle_gamma   90.00
#
_symmetry.space_group_name_H-M   'P 1'
#
loop_
_entity.id
_entity.type
_entity.pdbx_description
1 polymer ?
#
loop_
_entity_poly.entity_id
_entity_poly.type
_entity_poly.pdbx_seq_one_letter_code
_entity_poly.pdbx_strand_id
1 'polypeptide(L)'
;MITFTSAHLKEGLFRIYERARRADWRPETDFDWDRPTPLSPDMQRIAWTVASQASYAEQLGLLASARLLGQTEDGPARLCLATAVSDEARHSETFARYALRRGGKVLPPDPSIQALRQGLESVDDFLGLFFVHTALEWLAADEFTLLARLFKGDVLGDMYLRVRSDELRHVGMGMLYLRWRLKDRSRTGWDPTPYEQLALRLSGFDDRFFAQLGALLRQPPDAVRHWFMSRHQARVRHLLGGKPTQAQRTPASATCEGSPPGDDAAT
;
A
#
# COMPACT_ATOMS: atom_id res chain seq x y z
N MET A 1 15.58 -8.18 23.80
CA MET A 1 14.65 -7.17 24.37
C MET A 1 15.14 -5.79 23.99
N ILE A 2 14.25 -4.85 23.64
CA ILE A 2 14.65 -3.47 23.30
C ILE A 2 14.64 -2.61 24.55
N THR A 3 15.66 -1.76 24.71
CA THR A 3 15.66 -0.68 25.70
C THR A 3 15.10 0.60 25.08
N PHE A 4 13.94 1.05 25.57
CA PHE A 4 13.39 2.35 25.16
C PHE A 4 14.18 3.50 25.80
N THR A 5 14.40 4.56 25.02
CA THR A 5 15.02 5.80 25.48
C THR A 5 14.04 6.96 25.28
N SER A 6 14.24 8.06 25.99
CA SER A 6 13.42 9.27 25.78
C SER A 6 13.58 9.87 24.37
N ALA A 7 14.66 9.55 23.66
CA ALA A 7 14.84 9.94 22.26
C ALA A 7 13.89 9.17 21.34
N HIS A 8 13.78 7.85 21.50
CA HIS A 8 12.88 6.99 20.73
C HIS A 8 11.42 7.48 20.76
N LEU A 9 10.95 7.99 21.92
CA LEU A 9 9.58 8.48 22.10
C LEU A 9 9.28 9.79 21.36
N LYS A 10 10.31 10.51 20.89
CA LYS A 10 10.17 11.80 20.17
C LYS A 10 10.40 11.64 18.67
N GLU A 11 10.77 10.45 18.21
CA GLU A 11 11.09 10.18 16.81
C GLU A 11 9.85 10.14 15.92
N GLY A 12 10.06 10.37 14.61
CA GLY A 12 8.99 10.34 13.63
C GLY A 12 8.27 8.99 13.58
N LEU A 13 8.97 7.87 13.78
CA LEU A 13 8.38 6.54 13.84
C LEU A 13 7.40 6.41 15.01
N PHE A 14 7.77 6.87 16.21
CA PHE A 14 6.86 6.80 17.35
C PHE A 14 5.57 7.61 17.15
N ARG A 15 5.65 8.75 16.43
CA ARG A 15 4.45 9.52 16.05
C ARG A 15 3.55 8.76 15.06
N ILE A 16 4.12 7.97 14.15
CA ILE A 16 3.35 7.11 13.24
C ILE A 16 2.64 6.01 14.04
N TYR A 17 3.34 5.36 14.96
CA TYR A 17 2.76 4.38 15.87
C TYR A 17 1.58 4.97 16.67
N GLU A 18 1.75 6.14 17.28
CA GLU A 18 0.67 6.80 18.02
C GLU A 18 -0.51 7.19 17.14
N ARG A 19 -0.27 7.55 15.87
CA ARG A 19 -1.33 7.80 14.90
C ARG A 19 -2.09 6.52 14.56
N ALA A 20 -1.41 5.40 14.37
CA ALA A 20 -2.03 4.12 14.07
C ALA A 20 -2.98 3.68 15.20
N ARG A 21 -2.57 3.84 16.47
CA ARG A 21 -3.42 3.53 17.63
C ARG A 21 -4.72 4.33 17.70
N ARG A 22 -4.74 5.53 17.14
CA ARG A 22 -5.93 6.42 17.12
C ARG A 22 -6.79 6.23 15.89
N ALA A 23 -6.26 5.56 14.86
CA ALA A 23 -6.91 5.36 13.58
C ALA A 23 -7.64 4.01 13.50
N ASP A 24 -8.00 3.43 14.64
CA ASP A 24 -8.61 2.10 14.70
C ASP A 24 -10.02 2.08 14.08
N TRP A 25 -10.36 0.97 13.43
CA TRP A 25 -11.66 0.72 12.81
C TRP A 25 -11.99 -0.78 12.79
N ARG A 26 -13.26 -1.12 12.59
CA ARG A 26 -13.80 -2.49 12.64
C ARG A 26 -14.47 -2.86 11.32
N PRO A 27 -14.02 -3.93 10.62
CA PRO A 27 -14.62 -4.35 9.36
C PRO A 27 -16.12 -4.66 9.48
N GLU A 28 -16.56 -5.16 10.63
CA GLU A 28 -17.95 -5.56 10.83
C GLU A 28 -18.91 -4.38 11.01
N THR A 29 -18.50 -3.35 11.74
CA THR A 29 -19.41 -2.28 12.20
C THR A 29 -19.22 -0.96 11.47
N ASP A 30 -18.04 -0.70 10.90
CA ASP A 30 -17.71 0.64 10.39
C ASP A 30 -17.99 0.78 8.88
N PHE A 31 -18.45 -0.29 8.24
CA PHE A 31 -18.89 -0.29 6.84
C PHE A 31 -20.39 -0.54 6.74
N ASP A 32 -21.03 0.21 5.84
CA ASP A 32 -22.43 0.06 5.49
C ASP A 32 -22.63 -1.15 4.58
N TRP A 33 -22.68 -2.33 5.19
CA TRP A 33 -22.79 -3.60 4.47
C TRP A 33 -24.11 -3.78 3.73
N ASP A 34 -25.18 -3.16 4.23
CA ASP A 34 -26.52 -3.24 3.67
C ASP A 34 -26.73 -2.23 2.52
N ARG A 35 -25.73 -1.38 2.24
CA ARG A 35 -25.76 -0.45 1.12
C ARG A 35 -26.10 -1.15 -0.19
N PRO A 36 -27.13 -0.69 -0.92
CA PRO A 36 -27.38 -1.14 -2.28
C PRO A 36 -26.18 -0.81 -3.17
N THR A 37 -25.71 -1.78 -3.96
CA THR A 37 -24.60 -1.57 -4.88
C THR A 37 -25.10 -0.84 -6.15
N PRO A 38 -24.47 0.26 -6.57
CA PRO A 38 -24.78 0.92 -7.84
C PRO A 38 -24.10 0.23 -9.04
N LEU A 39 -23.29 -0.80 -8.79
CA LEU A 39 -22.46 -1.45 -9.81
C LEU A 39 -23.32 -2.32 -10.74
N SER A 40 -23.01 -2.30 -12.04
CA SER A 40 -23.60 -3.25 -13.00
C SER A 40 -23.22 -4.69 -12.64
N PRO A 41 -23.95 -5.72 -13.12
CA PRO A 41 -23.62 -7.12 -12.82
C PRO A 41 -22.17 -7.50 -13.17
N ASP A 42 -21.61 -6.92 -14.22
CA ASP A 42 -20.23 -7.15 -14.65
C ASP A 42 -19.24 -6.51 -13.68
N MET A 43 -19.51 -5.28 -13.25
CA MET A 43 -18.70 -4.58 -12.26
C MET A 43 -18.78 -5.23 -10.87
N GLN A 44 -19.93 -5.79 -10.50
CA GLN A 44 -20.06 -6.59 -9.27
C GLN A 44 -19.17 -7.83 -9.35
N ARG A 45 -19.14 -8.53 -10.49
CA ARG A 45 -18.23 -9.68 -10.70
C ARG A 45 -16.77 -9.30 -10.55
N ILE A 46 -16.37 -8.17 -11.12
CA ILE A 46 -15.01 -7.63 -10.97
C ILE A 46 -14.74 -7.28 -9.50
N ALA A 47 -15.65 -6.57 -8.83
CA ALA A 47 -15.49 -6.11 -7.46
C ALA A 47 -15.19 -7.26 -6.48
N TRP A 48 -16.03 -8.30 -6.46
CA TRP A 48 -15.83 -9.41 -5.51
C TRP A 48 -14.66 -10.33 -5.91
N THR A 49 -14.31 -10.40 -7.21
CA THR A 49 -13.13 -11.14 -7.69
C THR A 49 -11.84 -10.45 -7.24
N VAL A 50 -11.74 -9.14 -7.44
CA VAL A 50 -10.58 -8.34 -7.00
C VAL A 50 -10.46 -8.38 -5.47
N ALA A 51 -11.57 -8.23 -4.73
CA ALA A 51 -11.56 -8.38 -3.27
C ALA A 51 -11.11 -9.78 -2.82
N SER A 52 -11.47 -10.84 -3.55
CA SER A 52 -10.98 -12.19 -3.24
C SER A 52 -9.46 -12.26 -3.30
N GLN A 53 -8.85 -11.72 -4.37
CA GLN A 53 -7.39 -11.73 -4.52
C GLN A 53 -6.70 -10.78 -3.53
N ALA A 54 -7.28 -9.60 -3.29
CA ALA A 54 -6.78 -8.66 -2.29
C ALA A 54 -6.68 -9.33 -0.91
N SER A 55 -7.69 -10.13 -0.51
CA SER A 55 -7.66 -10.82 0.78
C SER A 55 -6.41 -11.70 1.01
N TYR A 56 -5.80 -12.25 -0.05
CA TYR A 56 -4.54 -12.98 0.04
C TYR A 56 -3.32 -12.07 -0.05
N ALA A 57 -3.35 -11.02 -0.87
CA ALA A 57 -2.28 -10.03 -0.94
C ALA A 57 -2.03 -9.41 0.45
N GLU A 58 -3.09 -9.03 1.16
CA GLU A 58 -3.01 -8.51 2.54
C GLU A 58 -2.47 -9.56 3.53
N GLN A 59 -2.76 -10.86 3.35
CA GLN A 59 -2.13 -11.91 4.18
C GLN A 59 -0.62 -11.99 3.94
N LEU A 60 -0.15 -11.72 2.71
CA LEU A 60 1.27 -11.72 2.40
C LEU A 60 1.95 -10.46 2.94
N GLY A 61 1.27 -9.31 2.92
CA GLY A 61 1.66 -8.10 3.65
C GLY A 61 1.82 -8.37 5.14
N LEU A 62 0.82 -9.04 5.76
CA LEU A 62 0.86 -9.46 7.16
C LEU A 62 2.10 -10.29 7.46
N LEU A 63 2.39 -11.31 6.67
CA LEU A 63 3.54 -12.18 6.87
C LEU A 63 4.87 -11.44 6.71
N ALA A 64 4.98 -10.55 5.73
CA ALA A 64 6.17 -9.71 5.53
C ALA A 64 6.37 -8.75 6.73
N SER A 65 5.32 -8.07 7.17
CA SER A 65 5.32 -7.23 8.37
C SER A 65 5.70 -8.00 9.63
N ALA A 66 5.18 -9.20 9.82
CA ALA A 66 5.49 -10.05 10.98
C ALA A 66 6.96 -10.52 10.98
N ARG A 67 7.51 -10.83 9.81
CA ARG A 67 8.92 -11.17 9.65
C ARG A 67 9.82 -9.99 10.01
N LEU A 68 9.51 -8.80 9.48
CA LEU A 68 10.23 -7.56 9.81
C LEU A 68 10.13 -7.24 11.31
N LEU A 69 8.95 -7.41 11.92
CA LEU A 69 8.72 -7.22 13.35
C LEU A 69 9.61 -8.12 14.22
N GLY A 70 9.74 -9.39 13.82
CA GLY A 70 10.59 -10.37 14.50
C GLY A 70 12.08 -10.04 14.41
N GLN A 71 12.51 -9.47 13.29
CA GLN A 71 13.93 -9.25 12.96
C GLN A 71 14.48 -7.87 13.37
N THR A 72 13.64 -6.83 13.40
CA THR A 72 14.13 -5.46 13.67
C THR A 72 14.74 -5.34 15.07
N GLU A 73 15.81 -4.57 15.25
CA GLU A 73 16.34 -4.24 16.59
C GLU A 73 15.89 -2.86 17.06
N ASP A 74 15.27 -2.08 16.17
CA ASP A 74 14.80 -0.73 16.45
C ASP A 74 13.44 -0.73 17.18
N GLY A 75 13.38 -0.01 18.29
CA GLY A 75 12.20 0.03 19.15
C GLY A 75 10.97 0.66 18.51
N PRO A 76 11.05 1.93 18.08
CA PRO A 76 9.98 2.60 17.36
C PRO A 76 9.50 1.83 16.12
N ALA A 77 10.42 1.32 15.29
CA ALA A 77 10.06 0.51 14.12
C ALA A 77 9.33 -0.77 14.52
N ARG A 78 9.75 -1.45 15.59
CA ARG A 78 9.04 -2.65 16.09
C ARG A 78 7.60 -2.32 16.48
N LEU A 79 7.36 -1.18 17.13
CA LEU A 79 5.99 -0.78 17.49
C LEU A 79 5.14 -0.45 16.26
N CYS A 80 5.69 0.24 15.26
CA CYS A 80 4.98 0.49 14.00
C CYS A 80 4.70 -0.80 13.22
N LEU A 81 5.65 -1.73 13.17
CA LEU A 81 5.45 -3.02 12.51
C LEU A 81 4.39 -3.87 13.23
N ALA A 82 4.28 -3.75 14.55
CA ALA A 82 3.20 -4.42 15.29
C ALA A 82 1.83 -3.88 14.91
N THR A 83 1.71 -2.57 14.68
CA THR A 83 0.47 -1.99 14.15
C THR A 83 0.23 -2.41 12.71
N ALA A 84 1.27 -2.49 11.87
CA ALA A 84 1.14 -2.96 10.49
C ALA A 84 0.61 -4.40 10.43
N VAL A 85 1.18 -5.34 11.20
CA VAL A 85 0.64 -6.72 11.29
C VAL A 85 -0.85 -6.75 11.64
N SER A 86 -1.29 -5.89 12.57
CA SER A 86 -2.69 -5.79 12.95
C SER A 86 -3.56 -5.18 11.85
N ASP A 87 -3.05 -4.14 11.18
CA ASP A 87 -3.72 -3.46 10.08
C ASP A 87 -3.90 -4.45 8.90
N GLU A 88 -2.87 -5.21 8.52
CA GLU A 88 -2.96 -6.20 7.43
C GLU A 88 -3.92 -7.36 7.71
N ALA A 89 -3.98 -7.82 8.98
CA ALA A 89 -4.99 -8.80 9.38
C ALA A 89 -6.41 -8.27 9.16
N ARG A 90 -6.63 -6.99 9.51
CA ARG A 90 -7.90 -6.30 9.33
C ARG A 90 -8.22 -6.05 7.85
N HIS A 91 -7.22 -5.71 7.04
CA HIS A 91 -7.38 -5.52 5.59
C HIS A 91 -7.80 -6.83 4.92
N SER A 92 -7.10 -7.93 5.23
CA SER A 92 -7.42 -9.25 4.72
C SER A 92 -8.85 -9.66 5.07
N GLU A 93 -9.24 -9.51 6.34
CA GLU A 93 -10.60 -9.80 6.80
C GLU A 93 -11.64 -8.95 6.04
N THR A 94 -11.37 -7.66 5.85
CA THR A 94 -12.28 -6.73 5.18
C THR A 94 -12.59 -7.17 3.76
N PHE A 95 -11.56 -7.48 2.97
CA PHE A 95 -11.75 -7.92 1.59
C PHE A 95 -12.35 -9.31 1.50
N ALA A 96 -11.99 -10.23 2.40
CA ALA A 96 -12.63 -11.56 2.48
C ALA A 96 -14.12 -11.45 2.80
N ARG A 97 -14.52 -10.59 3.76
CA ARG A 97 -15.93 -10.32 4.08
C ARG A 97 -16.69 -9.76 2.89
N TYR A 98 -16.09 -8.84 2.13
CA TYR A 98 -16.71 -8.32 0.91
C TYR A 98 -16.92 -9.42 -0.14
N ALA A 99 -15.90 -10.21 -0.43
CA ALA A 99 -15.98 -11.32 -1.37
C ALA A 99 -17.05 -12.34 -0.98
N LEU A 100 -17.12 -12.72 0.31
CA LEU A 100 -18.12 -13.64 0.83
C LEU A 100 -19.55 -13.07 0.74
N ARG A 101 -19.75 -11.80 1.10
CA ARG A 101 -21.10 -11.20 1.11
C ARG A 101 -21.62 -10.87 -0.29
N ARG A 102 -20.76 -10.40 -1.21
CA ARG A 102 -21.18 -9.99 -2.56
C ARG A 102 -21.01 -11.09 -3.61
N GLY A 103 -20.02 -11.96 -3.44
CA GLY A 103 -19.71 -13.07 -4.36
C GLY A 103 -20.05 -14.46 -3.85
N GLY A 104 -20.40 -14.61 -2.56
CA GLY A 104 -20.73 -15.90 -1.93
C GLY A 104 -19.52 -16.78 -1.60
N LYS A 105 -18.31 -16.38 -1.98
CA LYS A 105 -17.07 -17.16 -1.80
C LYS A 105 -15.83 -16.27 -1.93
N VAL A 106 -14.70 -16.79 -1.44
CA VAL A 106 -13.36 -16.31 -1.81
C VAL A 106 -12.81 -17.25 -2.88
N LEU A 107 -12.33 -16.71 -4.00
CA LEU A 107 -11.70 -17.52 -5.06
C LEU A 107 -10.36 -18.11 -4.58
N PRO A 108 -9.86 -19.20 -5.21
CA PRO A 108 -8.48 -19.62 -5.04
C PRO A 108 -7.50 -18.50 -5.43
N PRO A 109 -6.29 -18.45 -4.82
CA PRO A 109 -5.29 -17.46 -5.14
C PRO A 109 -4.79 -17.61 -6.58
N ASP A 110 -4.71 -16.51 -7.30
CA ASP A 110 -4.17 -16.47 -8.66
C ASP A 110 -2.65 -16.72 -8.68
N PRO A 111 -2.06 -17.11 -9.83
CA PRO A 111 -0.61 -17.30 -9.95
C PRO A 111 0.23 -16.10 -9.51
N SER A 112 -0.30 -14.87 -9.65
CA SER A 112 0.37 -13.64 -9.18
C SER A 112 0.51 -13.61 -7.65
N ILE A 113 -0.48 -14.09 -6.90
CA ILE A 113 -0.42 -14.22 -5.43
C ILE A 113 0.65 -15.23 -5.02
N GLN A 114 0.77 -16.35 -5.75
CA GLN A 114 1.83 -17.33 -5.50
C GLN A 114 3.21 -16.75 -5.80
N ALA A 115 3.35 -15.99 -6.89
CA ALA A 115 4.59 -15.29 -7.22
C ALA A 115 4.97 -14.23 -6.17
N LEU A 116 3.98 -13.47 -5.66
CA LEU A 116 4.17 -12.51 -4.58
C LEU A 116 4.70 -13.20 -3.31
N ARG A 117 4.08 -14.32 -2.90
CA ARG A 117 4.53 -15.14 -1.77
C ARG A 117 5.99 -15.56 -1.94
N GLN A 118 6.31 -16.24 -3.04
CA GLN A 118 7.66 -16.75 -3.30
C GLN A 118 8.69 -15.62 -3.35
N GLY A 119 8.31 -14.49 -3.97
CA GLY A 119 9.17 -13.30 -4.04
C GLY A 119 9.50 -12.74 -2.66
N LEU A 120 8.51 -12.54 -1.79
CA LEU A 120 8.72 -12.07 -0.43
C LEU A 120 9.54 -13.06 0.43
N GLU A 121 9.27 -14.36 0.29
CA GLU A 121 10.00 -15.43 0.97
C GLU A 121 11.47 -15.50 0.51
N SER A 122 11.76 -15.15 -0.75
CA SER A 122 13.12 -15.21 -1.32
C SER A 122 14.08 -14.11 -0.85
N VAL A 123 13.59 -13.06 -0.17
CA VAL A 123 14.43 -11.94 0.27
C VAL A 123 15.02 -12.23 1.64
N ASP A 124 16.29 -12.62 1.72
CA ASP A 124 16.97 -12.89 3.00
C ASP A 124 17.53 -11.65 3.71
N ASP A 125 17.84 -10.59 2.95
CA ASP A 125 18.31 -9.32 3.49
C ASP A 125 17.17 -8.56 4.18
N PHE A 126 17.31 -8.30 5.48
CA PHE A 126 16.33 -7.52 6.25
C PHE A 126 16.08 -6.14 5.63
N LEU A 127 17.13 -5.44 5.21
CA LEU A 127 16.97 -4.09 4.65
C LEU A 127 16.30 -4.14 3.27
N GLY A 128 16.64 -5.17 2.47
CA GLY A 128 15.96 -5.55 1.24
C GLY A 128 14.48 -5.83 1.43
N LEU A 129 14.12 -6.67 2.39
CA LEU A 129 12.71 -7.00 2.67
C LEU A 129 11.96 -5.76 3.11
N PHE A 130 12.56 -4.93 3.98
CA PHE A 130 11.96 -3.67 4.41
C PHE A 130 11.69 -2.75 3.21
N PHE A 131 12.65 -2.64 2.29
CA PHE A 131 12.48 -1.87 1.06
C PHE A 131 11.37 -2.43 0.18
N VAL A 132 11.37 -3.74 -0.10
CA VAL A 132 10.36 -4.39 -0.95
C VAL A 132 8.96 -4.19 -0.37
N HIS A 133 8.78 -4.44 0.93
CA HIS A 133 7.53 -4.17 1.64
C HIS A 133 7.09 -2.72 1.45
N THR A 134 7.95 -1.77 1.80
CA THR A 134 7.62 -0.33 1.68
C THR A 134 7.26 0.07 0.24
N ALA A 135 7.96 -0.49 -0.75
CA ALA A 135 7.70 -0.24 -2.16
C ALA A 135 6.37 -0.83 -2.63
N LEU A 136 5.98 -2.00 -2.13
CA LEU A 136 4.67 -2.58 -2.38
C LEU A 136 3.56 -1.74 -1.74
N GLU A 137 3.72 -1.27 -0.50
CA GLU A 137 2.71 -0.39 0.14
C GLU A 137 2.53 0.94 -0.60
N TRP A 138 3.61 1.49 -1.21
CA TRP A 138 3.49 2.66 -2.07
C TRP A 138 2.63 2.42 -3.29
N LEU A 139 2.79 1.26 -3.92
CA LEU A 139 2.08 0.88 -5.14
C LEU A 139 0.63 0.55 -4.80
N ALA A 140 0.39 -0.20 -3.71
CA ALA A 140 -0.93 -0.53 -3.20
C ALA A 140 -1.73 0.74 -2.84
N ALA A 141 -1.14 1.69 -2.11
CA ALA A 141 -1.83 2.94 -1.76
C ALA A 141 -2.27 3.76 -3.00
N ASP A 142 -1.47 3.75 -4.06
CA ASP A 142 -1.81 4.39 -5.32
C ASP A 142 -2.90 3.59 -6.08
N GLU A 143 -2.84 2.27 -6.08
CA GLU A 143 -3.87 1.39 -6.64
C GLU A 143 -5.21 1.56 -5.93
N PHE A 144 -5.23 1.54 -4.60
CA PHE A 144 -6.43 1.76 -3.80
C PHE A 144 -7.04 3.14 -4.04
N THR A 145 -6.24 4.15 -4.40
CA THR A 145 -6.76 5.46 -4.83
C THR A 145 -7.63 5.33 -6.08
N LEU A 146 -7.20 4.51 -7.04
CA LEU A 146 -7.93 4.30 -8.29
C LEU A 146 -9.11 3.36 -8.11
N LEU A 147 -8.95 2.29 -7.32
CA LEU A 147 -10.04 1.35 -7.02
C LEU A 147 -11.15 2.02 -6.20
N ALA A 148 -10.82 2.88 -5.24
CA ALA A 148 -11.81 3.69 -4.53
C ALA A 148 -12.65 4.55 -5.48
N ARG A 149 -12.04 5.11 -6.53
CA ARG A 149 -12.76 5.87 -7.56
C ARG A 149 -13.60 4.98 -8.46
N LEU A 150 -13.05 3.83 -8.87
CA LEU A 150 -13.73 2.87 -9.72
C LEU A 150 -15.01 2.33 -9.06
N PHE A 151 -14.95 2.06 -7.75
CA PHE A 151 -16.07 1.54 -6.98
C PHE A 151 -16.79 2.61 -6.16
N LYS A 152 -16.71 3.88 -6.60
CA LYS A 152 -17.38 5.00 -5.92
C LYS A 152 -18.88 4.73 -5.78
N GLY A 153 -19.39 4.89 -4.56
CA GLY A 153 -20.80 4.65 -4.21
C GLY A 153 -21.08 3.22 -3.77
N ASP A 154 -20.24 2.25 -4.13
CA ASP A 154 -20.25 0.92 -3.51
C ASP A 154 -19.50 0.95 -2.17
N VAL A 155 -19.86 0.07 -1.24
CA VAL A 155 -19.16 -0.05 0.06
C VAL A 155 -17.68 -0.43 -0.12
N LEU A 156 -17.33 -1.12 -1.22
CA LEU A 156 -15.94 -1.43 -1.55
C LEU A 156 -15.07 -0.18 -1.77
N GLY A 157 -15.67 0.90 -2.31
CA GLY A 157 -14.96 2.17 -2.48
C GLY A 157 -14.51 2.75 -1.13
N ASP A 158 -15.38 2.69 -0.12
CA ASP A 158 -15.10 3.15 1.24
C ASP A 158 -14.04 2.27 1.92
N MET A 159 -14.07 0.95 1.67
CA MET A 159 -13.05 0.02 2.15
C MET A 159 -11.67 0.39 1.60
N TYR A 160 -11.54 0.62 0.29
CA TYR A 160 -10.27 1.04 -0.29
C TYR A 160 -9.76 2.36 0.27
N LEU A 161 -10.64 3.35 0.51
CA LEU A 161 -10.23 4.60 1.15
C LEU A 161 -9.71 4.38 2.58
N ARG A 162 -10.36 3.49 3.33
CA ARG A 162 -9.98 3.16 4.70
C ARG A 162 -8.64 2.44 4.75
N VAL A 163 -8.49 1.35 4.01
CA VAL A 163 -7.24 0.57 3.89
C VAL A 163 -6.09 1.44 3.39
N ARG A 164 -6.32 2.27 2.37
CA ARG A 164 -5.31 3.22 1.88
C ARG A 164 -4.80 4.19 2.96
N SER A 165 -5.64 4.60 3.91
CA SER A 165 -5.21 5.45 5.02
C SER A 165 -4.18 4.75 5.91
N ASP A 166 -4.32 3.43 6.03
CA ASP A 166 -3.42 2.54 6.75
C ASP A 166 -2.12 2.37 5.96
N GLU A 167 -2.22 2.11 4.65
CA GLU A 167 -1.03 2.03 3.79
C GLU A 167 -0.18 3.29 3.78
N LEU A 168 -0.80 4.47 3.78
CA LEU A 168 -0.03 5.72 3.85
C LEU A 168 0.80 5.83 5.15
N ARG A 169 0.39 5.18 6.24
CA ARG A 169 1.19 5.10 7.46
C ARG A 169 2.32 4.07 7.31
N HIS A 170 2.07 2.92 6.71
CA HIS A 170 3.11 1.91 6.43
C HIS A 170 4.21 2.49 5.54
N VAL A 171 3.80 3.23 4.51
CA VAL A 171 4.64 4.06 3.64
C VAL A 171 5.46 5.07 4.44
N GLY A 172 4.83 5.82 5.34
CA GLY A 172 5.51 6.79 6.19
C GLY A 172 6.55 6.13 7.10
N MET A 173 6.20 4.99 7.70
CA MET A 173 7.10 4.18 8.53
C MET A 173 8.34 3.78 7.72
N GLY A 174 8.16 3.18 6.55
CA GLY A 174 9.29 2.72 5.76
C GLY A 174 10.14 3.85 5.20
N MET A 175 9.54 4.96 4.79
CA MET A 175 10.31 6.14 4.38
C MET A 175 11.20 6.67 5.52
N LEU A 176 10.67 6.79 6.74
CA LEU A 176 11.46 7.27 7.87
C LEU A 176 12.55 6.28 8.26
N TYR A 177 12.22 4.99 8.37
CA TYR A 177 13.16 3.96 8.77
C TYR A 177 14.30 3.81 7.76
N LEU A 178 13.97 3.65 6.47
CA LEU A 178 14.95 3.48 5.40
C LEU A 178 15.83 4.73 5.25
N ARG A 179 15.28 5.95 5.31
CA ARG A 179 16.12 7.17 5.24
C ARG A 179 17.08 7.28 6.40
N TRP A 180 16.67 6.88 7.60
CA TRP A 180 17.55 6.86 8.77
C TRP A 180 18.66 5.81 8.61
N ARG A 181 18.31 4.57 8.26
CA ARG A 181 19.28 3.49 8.01
C ARG A 181 20.25 3.79 6.87
N LEU A 182 19.79 4.53 5.87
CA LEU A 182 20.55 4.91 4.68
C LEU A 182 21.14 6.32 4.77
N LYS A 183 21.21 6.96 5.94
CA LYS A 183 21.69 8.36 6.03
C LYS A 183 23.16 8.53 5.57
N ASP A 184 23.98 7.49 5.70
CA ASP A 184 25.41 7.48 5.29
C ASP A 184 25.66 6.42 4.20
N ARG A 185 24.95 6.55 3.06
CA ARG A 185 24.97 5.55 1.97
C ARG A 185 26.35 5.23 1.43
N SER A 186 27.25 6.22 1.41
CA SER A 186 28.65 6.04 0.98
C SER A 186 29.40 5.00 1.81
N ARG A 187 28.94 4.73 3.04
CA ARG A 187 29.55 3.76 3.95
C ARG A 187 28.78 2.45 4.04
N THR A 188 27.52 2.39 3.61
CA THR A 188 26.74 1.15 3.65
C THR A 188 27.00 0.24 2.45
N GLY A 189 27.36 0.80 1.28
CA GLY A 189 27.54 0.03 0.05
C GLY A 189 26.27 -0.69 -0.44
N TRP A 190 25.11 -0.40 0.16
CA TRP A 190 23.86 -1.11 -0.07
C TRP A 190 23.13 -0.55 -1.30
N ASP A 191 22.79 -1.44 -2.23
CA ASP A 191 22.12 -1.12 -3.48
C ASP A 191 20.62 -1.47 -3.42
N PRO A 192 19.70 -0.48 -3.50
CA PRO A 192 18.27 -0.72 -3.54
C PRO A 192 17.78 -1.32 -4.86
N THR A 193 18.57 -1.24 -5.94
CA THR A 193 18.10 -1.50 -7.31
C THR A 193 17.50 -2.89 -7.49
N PRO A 194 18.12 -3.99 -6.99
CA PRO A 194 17.53 -5.33 -7.11
C PRO A 194 16.19 -5.46 -6.38
N TYR A 195 16.03 -4.75 -5.27
CA TYR A 195 14.81 -4.76 -4.45
C TYR A 195 13.69 -3.92 -5.06
N GLU A 196 14.02 -2.79 -5.70
CA GLU A 196 13.05 -2.00 -6.49
C GLU A 196 12.53 -2.81 -7.68
N GLN A 197 13.43 -3.46 -8.43
CA GLN A 197 13.05 -4.32 -9.56
C GLN A 197 12.21 -5.52 -9.10
N LEU A 198 12.54 -6.09 -7.93
CA LEU A 198 11.73 -7.14 -7.33
C LEU A 198 10.33 -6.62 -6.97
N ALA A 199 10.21 -5.51 -6.25
CA ALA A 199 8.91 -4.94 -5.86
C ALA A 199 8.02 -4.64 -7.09
N LEU A 200 8.60 -4.06 -8.16
CA LEU A 200 7.88 -3.80 -9.40
C LEU A 200 7.39 -5.10 -10.06
N ARG A 201 8.21 -6.16 -10.12
CA ARG A 201 7.75 -7.47 -10.61
C ARG A 201 6.64 -8.05 -9.75
N LEU A 202 6.80 -8.02 -8.42
CA LEU A 202 5.84 -8.62 -7.48
C LEU A 202 4.50 -7.87 -7.45
N SER A 203 4.49 -6.59 -7.80
CA SER A 203 3.24 -5.82 -7.95
C SER A 203 2.32 -6.36 -9.06
N GLY A 204 2.88 -7.09 -10.04
CA GLY A 204 2.10 -7.54 -11.20
C GLY A 204 1.66 -6.41 -12.14
N PHE A 205 2.24 -5.21 -12.02
CA PHE A 205 1.91 -4.05 -12.85
C PHE A 205 2.54 -4.16 -14.25
N ASP A 206 2.04 -5.11 -15.03
CA ASP A 206 2.43 -5.37 -16.42
C ASP A 206 1.52 -4.63 -17.43
N ASP A 207 1.76 -4.85 -18.72
CA ASP A 207 0.98 -4.23 -19.80
C ASP A 207 -0.50 -4.61 -19.75
N ARG A 208 -0.81 -5.84 -19.29
CA ARG A 208 -2.18 -6.32 -19.15
C ARG A 208 -2.88 -5.62 -18.01
N PHE A 209 -2.22 -5.45 -16.87
CA PHE A 209 -2.74 -4.70 -15.73
C PHE A 209 -3.14 -3.28 -16.15
N PHE A 210 -2.23 -2.53 -16.78
CA PHE A 210 -2.51 -1.15 -17.20
C PHE A 210 -3.58 -1.07 -18.29
N ALA A 211 -3.63 -2.03 -19.22
CA ALA A 211 -4.70 -2.10 -20.21
C ALA A 211 -6.07 -2.31 -19.57
N GLN A 212 -6.18 -3.25 -18.62
CA GLN A 212 -7.43 -3.54 -17.92
C GLN A 212 -7.88 -2.36 -17.04
N LEU A 213 -6.98 -1.81 -16.24
CA LEU A 213 -7.28 -0.68 -15.37
C LEU A 213 -7.62 0.57 -16.19
N GLY A 214 -6.90 0.82 -17.29
CA GLY A 214 -7.22 1.90 -18.22
C GLY A 214 -8.61 1.77 -18.82
N ALA A 215 -9.00 0.56 -19.27
CA ALA A 215 -10.35 0.31 -19.78
C ALA A 215 -11.43 0.57 -18.71
N LEU A 216 -11.21 0.11 -17.47
CA LEU A 216 -12.14 0.32 -16.36
C LEU A 216 -12.29 1.79 -15.98
N LEU A 217 -11.18 2.53 -15.97
CA LEU A 217 -11.15 3.96 -15.64
C LEU A 217 -11.52 4.87 -16.82
N ARG A 218 -11.71 4.30 -18.02
CA ARG A 218 -11.88 5.04 -19.29
C ARG A 218 -10.74 6.01 -19.56
N GLN A 219 -9.50 5.53 -19.36
CA GLN A 219 -8.27 6.28 -19.59
C GLN A 219 -7.29 5.49 -20.47
N PRO A 220 -6.43 6.16 -21.25
CA PRO A 220 -5.36 5.49 -21.98
C PRO A 220 -4.45 4.69 -21.02
N PRO A 221 -4.11 3.42 -21.32
CA PRO A 221 -3.25 2.60 -20.45
C PRO A 221 -1.92 3.27 -20.11
N ASP A 222 -1.30 3.96 -21.07
CA ASP A 222 -0.04 4.66 -20.88
C ASP A 222 -0.15 5.84 -19.92
N ALA A 223 -1.31 6.52 -19.88
CA ALA A 223 -1.56 7.61 -18.94
C ALA A 223 -1.64 7.07 -17.51
N VAL A 224 -2.33 5.94 -17.31
CA VAL A 224 -2.42 5.27 -16.00
C VAL A 224 -1.03 4.78 -15.56
N ARG A 225 -0.27 4.14 -16.46
CA ARG A 225 1.10 3.70 -16.19
C ARG A 225 1.99 4.87 -15.79
N HIS A 226 1.96 5.96 -16.56
CA HIS A 226 2.77 7.14 -16.30
C HIS A 226 2.45 7.73 -14.91
N TRP A 227 1.17 7.79 -14.55
CA TRP A 227 0.74 8.26 -13.24
C TRP A 227 1.31 7.41 -12.10
N PHE A 228 1.23 6.07 -12.18
CA PHE A 228 1.81 5.19 -11.16
C PHE A 228 3.33 5.30 -11.08
N MET A 229 4.01 5.15 -12.22
CA MET A 229 5.47 5.03 -12.26
C MET A 229 6.14 6.35 -11.88
N SER A 230 5.59 7.50 -12.29
CA SER A 230 6.13 8.81 -11.90
C SER A 230 6.11 9.02 -10.38
N ARG A 231 5.06 8.57 -9.70
CA ARG A 231 4.90 8.65 -8.24
C ARG A 231 5.82 7.68 -7.51
N HIS A 232 5.91 6.43 -7.98
CA HIS A 232 6.85 5.44 -7.45
C HIS A 232 8.29 5.96 -7.53
N GLN A 233 8.72 6.40 -8.71
CA GLN A 233 10.06 6.94 -8.93
C GLN A 233 10.32 8.21 -8.09
N ALA A 234 9.30 9.05 -7.87
CA ALA A 234 9.42 10.21 -7.00
C ALA A 234 9.73 9.81 -5.55
N ARG A 235 9.05 8.78 -5.02
CA ARG A 235 9.28 8.26 -3.67
C ARG A 235 10.65 7.60 -3.53
N VAL A 236 11.06 6.80 -4.52
CA VAL A 236 12.41 6.21 -4.56
C VAL A 236 13.48 7.31 -4.61
N ARG A 237 13.36 8.31 -5.48
CA ARG A 237 14.29 9.45 -5.51
C ARG A 237 14.36 10.17 -4.17
N HIS A 238 13.21 10.45 -3.55
CA HIS A 238 13.17 11.12 -2.25
C HIS A 238 13.84 10.29 -1.15
N LEU A 239 13.60 8.97 -1.12
CA LEU A 239 14.25 8.04 -0.21
C LEU A 239 15.78 8.06 -0.38
N LEU A 240 16.24 8.06 -1.63
CA LEU A 240 17.65 7.93 -1.99
C LEU A 240 18.42 9.26 -1.99
N GLY A 241 17.77 10.39 -1.64
CA GLY A 241 18.39 11.71 -1.54
C GLY A 241 18.51 12.47 -2.86
N GLY A 242 17.83 12.02 -3.92
CA GLY A 242 17.75 12.73 -5.19
C GLY A 242 16.94 14.02 -5.07
N LYS A 243 17.40 15.12 -5.70
CA LYS A 243 16.62 16.36 -5.79
C LYS A 243 15.35 16.13 -6.63
N PRO A 244 14.23 16.80 -6.32
CA PRO A 244 13.05 16.74 -7.17
C PRO A 244 13.35 17.28 -8.57
N THR A 245 12.92 16.60 -9.62
CA THR A 245 13.03 17.10 -11.00
C THR A 245 11.97 18.18 -11.27
N GLN A 246 12.20 19.05 -12.25
CA GLN A 246 11.33 20.21 -12.53
C GLN A 246 9.88 19.83 -12.90
N ALA A 247 9.65 18.61 -13.41
CA ALA A 247 8.32 18.03 -13.62
C ALA A 247 7.53 17.79 -12.31
N GLN A 248 8.16 17.96 -11.15
CA GLN A 248 7.58 17.77 -9.82
C GLN A 248 7.29 19.11 -9.10
N ARG A 249 7.53 20.26 -9.75
CA ARG A 249 7.17 21.60 -9.24
C ARG A 249 5.81 22.08 -9.71
N THR A 250 5.17 21.36 -10.62
CA THR A 250 3.79 21.64 -10.99
C THR A 250 2.90 21.19 -9.83
N PRO A 251 2.01 22.05 -9.29
CA PRO A 251 0.93 21.57 -8.44
C PRO A 251 0.16 20.48 -9.20
N ALA A 252 -0.61 19.65 -8.50
CA ALA A 252 -1.55 18.71 -9.10
C ALA A 252 -2.70 19.43 -9.84
N SER A 253 -2.38 20.29 -10.80
CA SER A 253 -3.25 21.05 -11.67
C SER A 253 -2.83 20.81 -13.11
N ALA A 254 -2.97 19.56 -13.54
CA ALA A 254 -3.21 19.22 -14.94
C ALA A 254 -4.48 18.37 -14.95
N THR A 255 -5.58 19.11 -14.97
CA THR A 255 -6.93 18.74 -15.44
C THR A 255 -7.01 17.43 -16.23
N CYS A 256 -7.42 16.35 -15.57
CA CYS A 256 -8.52 15.55 -16.10
C CYS A 256 -9.78 16.29 -15.65
N GLU A 257 -10.55 16.84 -16.59
CA GLU A 257 -11.80 17.56 -16.31
C GLU A 257 -12.71 16.71 -15.41
N GLY A 258 -13.13 17.25 -14.25
CA GLY A 258 -14.11 16.61 -13.37
C GLY A 258 -13.82 16.58 -11.86
N SER A 259 -13.03 17.49 -11.28
CA SER A 259 -12.92 17.61 -9.80
C SER A 259 -13.76 18.76 -9.24
N PRO A 260 -14.55 18.52 -8.17
CA PRO A 260 -14.72 19.53 -7.11
C PRO A 260 -14.82 18.89 -5.68
N PRO A 261 -14.89 19.68 -4.59
CA PRO A 261 -13.78 20.35 -3.92
C PRO A 261 -13.51 19.79 -2.49
N GLY A 262 -12.34 20.09 -1.95
CA GLY A 262 -12.09 20.14 -0.49
C GLY A 262 -11.59 18.85 0.15
N ASP A 263 -10.29 18.80 0.44
CA ASP A 263 -9.83 18.73 1.83
C ASP A 263 -8.32 19.03 1.86
N ASP A 264 -8.03 20.28 2.17
CA ASP A 264 -6.73 20.72 2.63
C ASP A 264 -6.46 20.17 4.04
N ALA A 265 -5.16 20.06 4.32
CA ALA A 265 -4.51 19.85 5.62
C ALA A 265 -4.31 18.39 6.08
N ALA A 266 -3.06 17.92 5.97
CA ALA A 266 -2.20 17.82 7.16
C ALA A 266 -0.76 17.47 6.76
N THR A 267 0.13 18.41 7.10
CA THR A 267 1.57 18.24 7.37
C THR A 267 1.90 17.04 8.25
#